data_AF-A0A822CBR3-F1
#
_entry.id   AF-A0A822CBR3-F1
#
_cell.length_a   1.000
_cell.length_b   1.000
_cell.length_c   1.000
_cell.angle_alpha   90.00
_cell.angle_beta   90.00
_cell.angle_gamma   90.00
#
_symmetry.space_group_name_H-M   'P 1'
#
loop_
_entity.id
_entity.type
_entity.pdbx_description
1 polymer ?
#
loop_
_entity_poly.entity_id
_entity_poly.type
_entity_poly.pdbx_seq_one_letter_code
_entity_poly.pdbx_strand_id
1 'polypeptide(L)'
;MASSSIDELSKNPLYKDITPHQWPIIYSSNYNIGFLYMEKLHPFDSSKWGSIINFLQQAKMITNDTIVTPNEATTNDLLLVHTKHYLSSLKWSIQVARVLEVPLVAMLPNFIVQWRILKPLRYQTGGTVL
;
A
#
# COMPACT_ATOMS: atom_id res chain seq x y z
N MET A 1 29.19 7.67 -12.81
CA MET A 1 28.06 6.77 -13.17
C MET A 1 27.04 6.58 -12.04
N ALA A 2 27.28 7.01 -10.79
CA ALA A 2 26.29 6.91 -9.71
C ALA A 2 25.34 8.12 -9.59
N SER A 3 25.69 9.30 -10.13
CA SER A 3 24.86 10.50 -9.98
C SER A 3 23.57 10.46 -10.81
N SER A 4 23.59 9.84 -11.99
CA SER A 4 22.43 9.76 -12.88
C SER A 4 21.26 8.97 -12.31
N SER A 5 21.53 7.95 -11.48
CA SER A 5 20.49 7.09 -10.92
C SER A 5 19.77 7.71 -9.73
N ILE A 6 20.44 8.54 -8.92
CA ILE A 6 19.80 9.25 -7.79
C ILE A 6 18.91 10.38 -8.31
N ASP A 7 19.34 11.08 -9.35
CA ASP A 7 18.56 12.13 -10.03
C ASP A 7 17.35 11.58 -10.80
N GLU A 8 17.37 10.31 -11.20
CA GLU A 8 16.20 9.61 -11.76
C GLU A 8 15.25 9.13 -10.66
N LEU A 9 15.77 8.68 -9.51
CA LEU A 9 14.95 8.31 -8.35
C LEU A 9 14.20 9.51 -7.78
N SER A 10 14.82 10.69 -7.70
CA SER A 10 14.16 11.91 -7.20
C SER A 10 12.97 12.35 -8.06
N LYS A 11 12.88 11.89 -9.32
CA LYS A 11 11.74 12.13 -10.22
C LYS A 11 10.64 11.08 -10.10
N ASN A 12 10.87 9.99 -9.38
CA ASN A 12 9.84 8.98 -9.18
C ASN A 12 8.75 9.56 -8.27
N PRO A 13 7.46 9.49 -8.68
CA PRO A 13 6.36 10.05 -7.89
C PRO A 13 6.21 9.42 -6.50
N LEU A 14 6.88 8.30 -6.20
CA LEU A 14 6.92 7.72 -4.88
C LEU A 14 7.74 8.52 -3.87
N TYR A 15 8.80 9.22 -4.30
CA TYR A 15 9.57 10.09 -3.42
C TYR A 15 8.86 11.44 -3.30
N LYS A 16 8.69 11.89 -2.06
CA LYS A 16 8.10 13.19 -1.75
C LYS A 16 9.01 13.92 -0.79
N ASP A 17 9.11 15.23 -1.00
CA ASP A 17 9.73 16.11 -0.04
C ASP A 17 8.85 16.18 1.21
N ILE A 18 9.45 15.84 2.35
CA ILE A 18 8.82 15.90 3.66
C ILE A 18 9.03 17.30 4.21
N THR A 19 7.95 17.95 4.63
CA THR A 19 8.04 19.28 5.24
C THR A 19 8.65 19.20 6.65
N PRO A 20 9.31 20.25 7.17
CA PRO A 20 9.95 20.21 8.49
C PRO A 20 9.02 19.90 9.67
N HIS A 21 7.71 20.10 9.50
CA HIS A 21 6.70 19.81 10.53
C HIS A 21 6.12 18.40 10.44
N GLN A 22 6.42 17.67 9.36
CA GLN A 22 6.02 16.28 9.18
C GLN A 22 7.03 15.33 9.80
N TRP A 23 6.51 14.28 10.41
CA TRP A 23 7.28 13.23 11.05
C TRP A 23 7.44 12.06 10.06
N PRO A 24 8.44 11.19 10.23
CA PRO A 24 8.61 9.98 9.41
C PRO A 24 7.57 8.91 9.78
N ILE A 25 6.30 9.30 9.80
CA ILE A 25 5.13 8.47 10.03
C ILE A 25 4.32 8.55 8.74
N ILE A 26 4.36 7.46 7.98
CA ILE A 26 3.72 7.38 6.67
C ILE A 26 2.40 6.63 6.80
N TYR A 27 1.31 7.28 6.38
CA TYR A 27 0.00 6.65 6.39
C TYR A 27 -0.92 7.22 5.31
N SER A 28 -1.75 6.35 4.76
CA SER A 28 -2.89 6.72 3.92
C SER A 28 -4.12 5.96 4.40
N SER A 29 -5.29 6.60 4.36
CA SER A 29 -6.57 5.91 4.58
C SER A 29 -6.80 4.75 3.61
N ASN A 30 -6.13 4.77 2.44
CA ASN A 30 -6.13 3.69 1.44
C ASN A 30 -5.38 2.43 1.87
N TYR A 31 -4.65 2.43 2.99
CA TYR A 31 -3.96 1.24 3.49
C TYR A 31 -4.93 0.17 4.01
N ASN A 32 -6.12 0.59 4.42
CA ASN A 32 -7.10 -0.30 5.04
C ASN A 32 -7.75 -1.17 3.97
N ILE A 33 -7.60 -2.48 4.11
CA ILE A 33 -8.24 -3.47 3.26
C ILE A 33 -9.60 -3.78 3.88
N GLY A 34 -10.70 -3.53 3.17
CA GLY A 34 -12.04 -3.78 3.71
C GLY A 34 -13.00 -4.20 2.61
N PHE A 35 -13.70 -5.32 2.79
CA PHE A 35 -14.87 -5.72 1.99
C PHE A 35 -15.57 -6.92 2.65
N LEU A 36 -16.91 -6.90 2.76
CA LEU A 36 -17.77 -8.02 3.20
C LEU A 36 -17.22 -8.85 4.38
N TYR A 37 -16.88 -8.24 5.52
CA TYR A 37 -16.39 -8.97 6.70
C TYR A 37 -15.06 -9.75 6.50
N MET A 38 -14.38 -9.60 5.36
CA MET A 38 -13.08 -10.26 5.12
C MET A 38 -11.99 -9.78 6.07
N GLU A 39 -12.19 -8.63 6.71
CA GLU A 39 -11.41 -8.12 7.83
C GLU A 39 -11.29 -9.14 8.98
N LYS A 40 -12.31 -10.02 9.13
CA LYS A 40 -12.34 -11.10 10.12
C LYS A 40 -11.98 -12.47 9.56
N LEU A 41 -11.93 -12.62 8.23
CA LEU A 41 -11.63 -13.88 7.54
C LEU A 41 -10.20 -13.96 7.03
N HIS A 42 -9.54 -12.81 6.86
CA HIS A 42 -8.12 -12.74 6.56
C HIS A 42 -7.33 -12.96 7.85
N PRO A 43 -6.24 -13.76 7.86
CA PRO A 43 -5.39 -13.95 9.04
C PRO A 43 -4.61 -12.68 9.47
N PHE A 44 -4.86 -11.55 8.82
CA PHE A 44 -4.20 -10.26 9.06
C PHE A 44 -5.26 -9.20 9.29
N ASP A 45 -5.17 -8.50 10.42
CA ASP A 45 -6.06 -7.40 10.77
C ASP A 45 -5.85 -6.23 9.79
N SER A 46 -6.80 -6.10 8.87
CA SER A 46 -6.77 -5.10 7.82
C SER A 46 -7.19 -3.69 8.27
N SER A 47 -7.66 -3.56 9.50
CA SER A 47 -8.09 -2.31 10.14
C SER A 47 -7.07 -1.77 11.16
N LYS A 48 -5.99 -2.53 11.39
CA LYS A 48 -4.94 -2.23 12.37
C LYS A 48 -4.33 -0.83 12.18
N TRP A 49 -4.02 -0.46 10.95
CA TRP A 49 -3.33 0.80 10.64
C TRP A 49 -4.17 2.02 11.00
N GLY A 50 -5.43 2.05 10.55
CA GLY A 50 -6.36 3.12 10.92
C GLY A 50 -6.58 3.22 12.42
N SER A 51 -6.65 2.09 13.12
CA SER A 51 -6.79 2.05 14.58
C SER A 51 -5.59 2.67 15.30
N ILE A 52 -4.36 2.36 14.85
CA ILE A 52 -3.13 2.95 15.41
C ILE A 52 -3.11 4.47 15.20
N ILE A 53 -3.41 4.94 13.99
CA ILE A 53 -3.43 6.38 13.69
C ILE A 53 -4.48 7.09 14.52
N ASN A 54 -5.69 6.54 14.63
CA ASN A 54 -6.75 7.09 15.47
C ASN A 54 -6.31 7.17 16.94
N PHE A 55 -5.65 6.14 17.46
CA PHE A 55 -5.14 6.12 18.83
C PHE A 55 -4.11 7.24 19.06
N LEU A 56 -3.13 7.39 18.15
CA LEU A 56 -2.10 8.43 18.26
C LEU A 56 -2.68 9.84 18.14
N GLN A 57 -3.69 10.03 17.28
CA GLN A 57 -4.40 11.30 17.15
C GLN A 57 -5.21 11.64 18.41
N GLN A 58 -5.92 10.66 18.99
CA GLN A 58 -6.65 10.85 20.24
C GLN A 58 -5.73 11.18 21.41
N ALA A 59 -4.53 10.59 21.43
CA ALA A 59 -3.47 10.93 22.38
C ALA A 59 -2.80 12.30 22.11
N LYS A 60 -3.22 13.02 21.05
CA LYS A 60 -2.64 14.29 20.59
C LYS A 60 -1.13 14.22 20.29
N MET A 61 -0.64 13.04 19.94
CA MET A 61 0.77 12.82 19.59
C MET A 61 1.06 13.19 18.13
N ILE A 62 0.08 13.01 17.25
CA ILE A 62 0.16 13.34 15.83
C ILE A 62 -1.14 14.01 15.37
N THR A 63 -1.06 14.79 14.29
CA THR A 63 -2.20 15.30 13.54
C THR A 63 -2.12 14.81 12.09
N ASN A 64 -3.16 15.06 11.29
CA ASN A 64 -3.10 14.76 9.86
C ASN A 64 -1.97 15.53 9.15
N ASP A 65 -1.62 16.73 9.65
CA ASP A 65 -0.59 17.59 9.06
C ASP A 65 0.82 17.13 9.41
N THR A 66 1.01 16.41 10.52
CA THR A 66 2.31 15.85 10.91
C THR A 66 2.60 14.50 10.25
N ILE A 67 1.62 13.89 9.58
CA ILE A 67 1.74 12.60 8.89
C ILE A 67 2.10 12.84 7.42
N VAL A 68 2.90 11.94 6.86
CA VAL A 68 3.22 11.95 5.42
C VAL A 68 2.28 11.00 4.68
N THR A 69 1.59 11.51 3.65
CA THR A 69 0.70 10.68 2.81
C THR A 69 1.47 10.15 1.59
N PRO A 70 1.60 8.83 1.42
CA PRO A 70 2.32 8.22 0.30
C PRO A 70 1.52 8.26 -1.00
N ASN A 71 2.20 8.02 -2.11
CA ASN A 71 1.58 7.76 -3.41
C ASN A 71 1.43 6.26 -3.68
N GLU A 72 0.51 5.88 -4.57
CA GLU A 72 0.34 4.49 -5.00
C GLU A 72 1.51 4.06 -5.89
N ALA A 73 2.13 2.92 -5.60
CA ALA A 73 3.15 2.33 -6.47
C ALA A 73 2.54 1.95 -7.83
N THR A 74 3.13 2.49 -8.90
CA THR A 74 2.71 2.20 -10.28
C THR A 74 3.27 0.86 -10.75
N THR A 75 2.75 0.34 -11.86
CA THR A 75 3.30 -0.87 -12.47
C THR A 75 4.79 -0.71 -12.83
N ASN A 76 5.22 0.48 -13.26
CA ASN A 76 6.62 0.72 -13.57
C ASN A 76 7.51 0.62 -12.32
N ASP A 77 7.03 1.14 -11.18
CA ASP A 77 7.74 1.04 -9.91
C ASP A 77 7.86 -0.42 -9.46
N LEU A 78 6.77 -1.19 -9.60
CA LEU A 78 6.78 -2.62 -9.26
C LEU A 78 7.67 -3.45 -10.18
N LEU A 79 7.84 -3.04 -11.44
CA LEU A 79 8.70 -3.73 -12.41
C LEU A 79 10.21 -3.62 -12.10
N LEU A 80 10.61 -2.74 -11.18
CA LEU A 80 11.98 -2.67 -10.68
C LEU A 80 12.38 -3.93 -9.91
N VAL A 81 11.40 -4.60 -9.29
CA VAL A 81 11.62 -5.79 -8.43
C VAL A 81 10.91 -7.02 -9.00
N HIS A 82 9.72 -6.86 -9.56
CA HIS A 82 8.88 -7.96 -10.03
C HIS A 82 8.93 -8.13 -11.55
N THR A 83 8.77 -9.36 -12.00
CA THR A 83 8.69 -9.65 -13.43
C THR A 83 7.33 -9.24 -14.01
N LYS A 84 7.30 -8.91 -15.30
CA LYS A 84 6.04 -8.67 -16.06
C LYS A 84 5.08 -9.86 -15.95
N HIS A 85 5.62 -11.08 -15.96
CA HIS A 85 4.85 -12.31 -15.83
C HIS A 85 4.18 -12.44 -14.44
N TYR A 86 4.89 -12.10 -13.37
CA TYR A 86 4.30 -12.11 -12.03
C TYR A 86 3.17 -11.08 -11.93
N LEU A 87 3.41 -9.83 -12.36
CA LEU A 87 2.39 -8.77 -12.29
C LEU A 87 1.17 -9.07 -13.18
N SER A 88 1.34 -9.75 -14.31
CA SER A 88 0.21 -10.19 -15.13
C SER A 88 -0.56 -11.35 -14.47
N SER A 89 0.10 -12.21 -13.70
CA SER A 89 -0.57 -13.29 -12.97
C SER A 89 -1.51 -12.75 -11.88
N LEU A 90 -1.18 -11.61 -11.26
CA LEU A 90 -2.02 -10.94 -10.25
C LEU A 90 -3.34 -10.38 -10.82
N LYS A 91 -3.52 -10.36 -12.15
CA LYS A 91 -4.82 -10.05 -12.77
C LYS A 91 -5.86 -11.14 -12.54
N TRP A 92 -5.47 -12.31 -12.01
CA TRP A 92 -6.36 -13.41 -11.72
C TRP A 92 -6.60 -13.55 -10.22
N SER A 93 -7.88 -13.53 -9.78
CA SER A 93 -8.24 -13.61 -8.35
C SER A 93 -7.70 -14.87 -7.67
N ILE A 94 -7.60 -16.00 -8.39
CA ILE A 94 -7.03 -17.24 -7.88
C ILE A 94 -5.54 -17.11 -7.49
N GLN A 95 -4.77 -16.35 -8.28
CA GLN A 95 -3.35 -16.12 -7.97
C GLN A 95 -3.22 -15.23 -6.74
N VAL A 96 -4.05 -14.18 -6.64
CA VAL A 96 -4.06 -13.31 -5.46
C VAL A 96 -4.47 -14.09 -4.21
N ALA A 97 -5.50 -14.94 -4.30
CA ALA A 97 -5.94 -15.79 -3.19
C ALA A 97 -4.84 -16.75 -2.71
N ARG A 98 -4.08 -17.32 -3.64
CA ARG A 98 -2.94 -18.18 -3.33
C ARG A 98 -1.80 -17.42 -2.64
N VAL A 99 -1.49 -16.21 -3.11
CA VAL A 99 -0.44 -15.35 -2.50
C VAL A 99 -0.83 -14.93 -1.09
N LEU A 100 -2.11 -14.63 -0.85
CA LEU A 100 -2.61 -14.22 0.46
C LEU A 100 -2.91 -15.39 1.41
N GLU A 101 -2.85 -16.63 0.90
CA GLU A 101 -3.28 -17.83 1.64
C GLU A 101 -4.74 -17.75 2.14
N VAL A 102 -5.59 -17.02 1.42
CA VAL A 102 -7.03 -16.87 1.71
C VAL A 102 -7.84 -17.38 0.52
N PRO A 103 -8.24 -18.67 0.53
CA PRO A 103 -8.96 -19.28 -0.59
C PRO A 103 -10.24 -18.54 -1.00
N LEU A 104 -10.94 -17.91 -0.05
CA LEU A 104 -12.18 -17.16 -0.30
C LEU A 104 -11.99 -15.98 -1.26
N VAL A 105 -10.78 -15.41 -1.35
CA VAL A 105 -10.48 -14.33 -2.29
C VAL A 105 -10.62 -14.79 -3.74
N ALA A 106 -10.45 -16.09 -4.02
CA ALA A 106 -10.57 -16.63 -5.37
C ALA A 106 -12.00 -16.54 -5.92
N MET A 107 -13.00 -16.52 -5.04
CA MET A 107 -14.42 -16.44 -5.40
C MET A 107 -14.88 -15.00 -5.67
N LEU A 108 -14.04 -14.00 -5.40
CA LEU A 108 -14.41 -12.61 -5.58
C LEU A 108 -14.27 -12.16 -7.05
N PRO A 109 -15.20 -11.33 -7.54
CA PRO A 109 -15.02 -10.58 -8.76
C PRO A 109 -13.67 -9.85 -8.78
N ASN A 110 -12.92 -9.98 -9.88
CA ASN A 110 -11.55 -9.51 -9.93
C ASN A 110 -11.41 -8.01 -9.65
N PHE A 111 -12.35 -7.17 -10.10
CA PHE A 111 -12.32 -5.74 -9.83
C PHE A 111 -12.30 -5.41 -8.33
N ILE A 112 -12.96 -6.23 -7.49
CA ILE A 112 -12.95 -6.08 -6.03
C ILE A 112 -11.59 -6.44 -5.48
N VAL A 113 -10.98 -7.53 -5.95
CA VAL A 113 -9.63 -7.94 -5.55
C VAL A 113 -8.61 -6.86 -5.95
N GLN A 114 -8.68 -6.33 -7.16
CA GLN A 114 -7.80 -5.25 -7.61
C GLN A 114 -7.96 -3.99 -6.76
N TRP A 115 -9.21 -3.60 -6.47
CA TRP A 115 -9.51 -2.34 -5.80
C TRP A 115 -9.35 -2.38 -4.28
N ARG A 116 -9.81 -3.44 -3.63
CA ARG A 116 -9.87 -3.54 -2.16
C ARG A 116 -8.69 -4.27 -1.55
N ILE A 117 -7.89 -5.01 -2.33
CA ILE A 117 -6.74 -5.75 -1.84
C ILE A 117 -5.45 -5.22 -2.47
N LEU A 118 -5.30 -5.32 -3.79
CA LEU A 118 -4.03 -5.00 -4.45
C LEU A 118 -3.72 -3.49 -4.46
N LYS A 119 -4.74 -2.62 -4.57
CA LYS A 119 -4.52 -1.17 -4.47
C LYS A 119 -4.00 -0.74 -3.09
N PRO A 120 -4.61 -1.14 -1.95
CA PRO A 120 -4.02 -0.90 -0.63
C PRO A 120 -2.58 -1.40 -0.48
N LEU A 121 -2.27 -2.61 -0.97
CA LEU A 121 -0.89 -3.14 -0.93
C LEU A 121 0.08 -2.27 -1.73
N ARG A 122 -0.33 -1.73 -2.89
CA ARG A 122 0.48 -0.79 -3.67
C ARG A 122 0.71 0.55 -2.96
N TYR A 123 -0.27 1.02 -2.18
CA TYR A 123 -0.06 2.17 -1.30
C TYR A 123 0.94 1.87 -0.19
N GLN A 124 0.87 0.68 0.42
CA GLN A 124 1.82 0.26 1.45
C GLN A 124 3.24 0.16 0.88
N THR A 125 3.40 -0.39 -0.33
CA THR A 125 4.69 -0.38 -1.05
C THR A 125 5.17 1.05 -1.28
N GLY A 126 4.31 1.92 -1.81
CA GLY A 126 4.68 3.31 -2.08
C GLY A 126 5.12 4.06 -0.82
N GLY A 127 4.46 3.84 0.31
CA GLY A 127 4.89 4.44 1.58
C GLY A 127 6.05 3.74 2.28
N THR A 128 6.48 2.56 1.84
CA THR A 128 7.73 1.93 2.29
C THR A 128 8.95 2.45 1.52
N VAL A 129 8.74 2.85 0.26
CA VAL A 129 9.78 3.42 -0.60
C VAL A 129 10.08 4.88 -0.24
N LEU A 130 9.05 5.62 0.17
CA LEU A 130 9.12 7.01 0.62
C LEU A 130 9.98 7.15 1.89
#